data_AF-S7NFH0-F1
#
_entry.id   AF-S7NFH0-F1
#
_cell.length_a   1.000
_cell.length_b   1.000
_cell.length_c   1.000
_cell.angle_alpha   90.00
_cell.angle_beta   90.00
_cell.angle_gamma   90.00
#
_symmetry.space_group_name_H-M   'P 1'
#
loop_
_entity.id
_entity.type
_entity.pdbx_description
1 polymer ?
#
loop_
_entity_poly.entity_id
_entity_poly.type
_entity_poly.pdbx_seq_one_letter_code
_entity_poly.pdbx_strand_id
1 'polypeptide(L)'
;MASLAWRLLALVPVLLGLVASLQWETVRSQDPFEACLHDPDYEQLLKVVTLGLNRTLKPQRVIVVGAGVAGLMAAKVLSDAGHKVTILEAANRIGGRILTYRDEKTGWIGELGAMRIPMSHRILHVLCKSLGLNLTKFIQYDENAWTQVGDMKLRNYVVEKMPEKLGYDLRPQEKGHAPEDIFQMALNKAIIDIKKMGCRKAMRKFDKLTLLEYLLNEGNLSQPAANLLGDVMSKDRFFHRSFLEALRAHGSLSDRLRQGGFVVQPPTLWRAKEGWEEFDWTDPYGRIYFAGEHTAYPHGWMETAVKSALRAAVSINGQTHSPINSQEQSLHKEKALHTEDEEPVRVAEGPVDCQPLCKSQTAKTTYPSTLRGTATPNATSQTPEY
;
A
#
# COMPACT_ATOMS: atom_id res chain seq x y z
N MET A 1 -13.42 8.93 -63.70
CA MET A 1 -12.60 9.48 -62.59
C MET A 1 -13.42 9.99 -61.39
N ALA A 2 -14.69 10.38 -61.56
CA ALA A 2 -15.51 10.90 -60.45
C ALA A 2 -16.00 9.85 -59.42
N SER A 3 -16.17 8.57 -59.79
CA SER A 3 -16.72 7.55 -58.86
C SER A 3 -15.69 6.97 -57.88
N LEU A 4 -14.39 7.07 -58.18
CA LEU A 4 -13.32 6.66 -57.25
C LEU A 4 -13.14 7.69 -56.12
N ALA A 5 -13.29 8.98 -56.43
CA ALA A 5 -13.14 10.06 -55.46
C ALA A 5 -14.21 10.00 -54.35
N TRP A 6 -15.45 9.65 -54.69
CA TRP A 6 -16.54 9.47 -53.73
C TRP A 6 -16.34 8.26 -52.81
N ARG A 7 -15.78 7.16 -53.33
CA ARG A 7 -15.47 5.97 -52.52
C ARG A 7 -14.31 6.20 -51.56
N LEU A 8 -13.34 7.03 -51.94
CA LEU A 8 -12.25 7.44 -51.04
C LEU A 8 -12.73 8.39 -49.95
N LEU A 9 -13.63 9.33 -50.25
CA LEU A 9 -14.23 10.24 -49.27
C LEU A 9 -15.10 9.54 -48.22
N ALA A 10 -15.76 8.44 -48.57
CA ALA A 10 -16.54 7.63 -47.62
C ALA A 10 -15.68 6.80 -46.64
N LEU A 11 -14.42 6.53 -46.99
CA LEU A 11 -13.47 5.79 -46.13
C LEU A 11 -12.78 6.70 -45.10
N VAL A 12 -12.72 8.01 -45.34
CA VAL A 12 -12.11 9.00 -44.42
C VAL A 12 -12.80 9.04 -43.05
N PRO A 13 -14.14 9.13 -42.92
CA PRO A 13 -14.79 9.12 -41.61
C PRO A 13 -14.70 7.75 -40.90
N VAL A 14 -14.61 6.64 -41.64
CA VAL A 14 -14.40 5.29 -41.07
C VAL A 14 -12.97 5.13 -40.57
N LEU A 15 -11.96 5.63 -41.30
CA LEU A 15 -10.57 5.67 -40.85
C LEU A 15 -10.37 6.65 -39.68
N LEU A 16 -11.01 7.82 -39.69
CA LEU A 16 -11.00 8.75 -38.56
C LEU A 16 -11.71 8.15 -37.33
N GLY A 17 -12.80 7.41 -37.53
CA GLY A 17 -13.47 6.65 -36.47
C GLY A 17 -12.61 5.52 -35.91
N LEU A 18 -11.84 4.82 -36.76
CA LEU A 18 -10.88 3.79 -36.37
C LEU A 18 -9.63 4.37 -35.69
N VAL A 19 -9.12 5.52 -36.12
CA VAL A 19 -8.02 6.24 -35.45
C VAL A 19 -8.49 6.80 -34.10
N ALA A 20 -9.73 7.30 -34.01
CA ALA A 20 -10.31 7.73 -32.73
C ALA A 20 -10.59 6.55 -31.78
N SER A 21 -10.88 5.35 -32.29
CA SER A 21 -11.01 4.13 -31.47
C SER A 21 -9.65 3.46 -31.16
N LEU A 22 -8.62 3.66 -31.99
CA LEU A 22 -7.22 3.33 -31.65
C LEU A 22 -6.60 4.34 -30.67
N GLN A 23 -7.08 5.58 -30.62
CA GLN A 23 -6.77 6.56 -29.57
C GLN A 23 -7.60 6.36 -28.29
N TRP A 24 -8.63 5.51 -28.32
CA TRP A 24 -9.43 5.18 -27.14
C TRP A 24 -8.73 4.18 -26.20
N GLU A 25 -7.68 3.51 -26.67
CA GLU A 25 -6.74 2.79 -25.80
C GLU A 25 -5.62 3.72 -25.33
N THR A 26 -5.93 4.60 -24.37
CA THR A 26 -5.06 5.07 -23.27
C THR A 26 -5.66 6.32 -22.64
N VAL A 27 -6.84 6.21 -22.03
CA VAL A 27 -7.15 7.06 -20.88
C VAL A 27 -6.26 6.59 -19.72
N ARG A 28 -4.97 6.92 -19.82
CA ARG A 28 -4.05 6.89 -18.68
C ARG A 28 -4.64 7.90 -17.69
N SER A 29 -4.97 7.45 -16.48
CA SER A 29 -5.60 8.24 -15.43
C SER A 29 -5.19 9.71 -15.47
N GLN A 30 -6.18 10.63 -15.56
CA GLN A 30 -5.95 12.08 -15.51
C GLN A 30 -5.51 12.55 -14.11
N ASP A 31 -5.42 11.65 -13.13
CA ASP A 31 -4.96 11.97 -11.79
C ASP A 31 -3.41 12.13 -11.75
N PRO A 32 -2.91 13.35 -11.50
CA PRO A 32 -1.46 13.59 -11.40
C PRO A 32 -0.82 12.86 -10.21
N PHE A 33 -1.57 12.50 -9.17
CA PHE A 33 -1.05 11.71 -8.05
C PHE A 33 -0.75 10.28 -8.49
N GLU A 34 -1.67 9.63 -9.20
CA GLU A 34 -1.46 8.28 -9.76
C GLU A 34 -0.21 8.23 -10.66
N ALA A 35 -0.03 9.24 -11.51
CA ALA A 35 1.16 9.33 -12.36
C ALA A 35 2.47 9.44 -11.56
N CYS A 36 2.46 10.16 -10.43
CA CYS A 36 3.63 10.32 -9.57
C CYS A 36 3.89 9.13 -8.63
N LEU A 37 2.86 8.37 -8.28
CA LEU A 37 2.91 7.26 -7.32
C LEU A 37 3.00 5.88 -7.98
N HIS A 38 2.95 5.83 -9.32
CA HIS A 38 3.05 4.60 -10.10
C HIS A 38 4.43 3.93 -9.95
N ASP A 39 4.44 2.62 -9.69
CA ASP A 39 5.68 1.84 -9.67
C ASP A 39 6.28 1.72 -11.08
N PRO A 40 7.54 2.15 -11.31
CA PRO A 40 8.12 2.17 -12.65
C PRO A 40 8.24 0.77 -13.29
N ASP A 41 8.30 -0.27 -12.48
CA ASP A 41 8.47 -1.67 -12.89
C ASP A 41 7.15 -2.47 -12.88
N TYR A 42 6.00 -1.84 -12.61
CA TYR A 42 4.72 -2.53 -12.43
C TYR A 42 4.37 -3.50 -13.59
N GLU A 43 4.51 -3.05 -14.84
CA GLU A 43 4.24 -3.88 -16.02
C GLU A 43 5.21 -5.04 -16.18
N GLN A 44 6.46 -4.87 -15.75
CA GLN A 44 7.42 -5.97 -15.74
C GLN A 44 7.02 -7.03 -14.71
N LEU A 45 6.64 -6.62 -13.51
CA LEU A 45 6.17 -7.54 -12.46
C LEU A 45 4.88 -8.25 -12.87
N LEU A 46 3.97 -7.56 -13.55
CA LEU A 46 2.76 -8.16 -14.10
C LEU A 46 3.08 -9.25 -15.13
N LYS A 47 4.08 -9.03 -15.99
CA LYS A 47 4.56 -10.07 -16.91
C LYS A 47 5.12 -11.28 -16.16
N VAL A 48 5.86 -11.09 -15.07
CA VAL A 48 6.37 -12.20 -14.25
C VAL A 48 5.24 -13.05 -13.68
N VAL A 49 4.15 -12.43 -13.19
CA VAL A 49 3.00 -13.19 -12.69
C VAL A 49 2.26 -13.92 -13.81
N THR A 50 2.23 -13.34 -15.00
CA THR A 50 1.49 -13.90 -16.15
C THR A 50 2.24 -15.03 -16.84
N LEU A 51 3.55 -14.87 -17.03
CA LEU A 51 4.40 -15.75 -17.85
C LEU A 51 5.36 -16.60 -17.02
N GLY A 52 5.54 -16.28 -15.74
CA GLY A 52 6.61 -16.82 -14.91
C GLY A 52 7.95 -16.14 -15.15
N LEU A 53 8.93 -16.50 -14.32
CA LEU A 53 10.33 -16.16 -14.55
C LEU A 53 10.94 -17.10 -15.59
N ASN A 54 11.96 -16.63 -16.30
CA ASN A 54 12.77 -17.50 -17.16
C ASN A 54 13.37 -18.64 -16.33
N ARG A 55 13.32 -19.86 -16.88
CA ARG A 55 13.96 -21.05 -16.28
C ARG A 55 15.45 -20.78 -16.08
N THR A 56 15.95 -21.00 -14.87
CA THR A 56 17.36 -20.83 -14.56
C THR A 56 18.18 -22.04 -15.07
N LEU A 57 19.36 -21.76 -15.63
CA LEU A 57 20.36 -22.77 -15.95
C LEU A 57 21.30 -23.08 -14.77
N LYS A 58 21.24 -22.27 -13.70
CA LYS A 58 22.09 -22.41 -12.51
C LYS A 58 21.23 -22.36 -11.24
N PRO A 59 20.49 -23.45 -10.91
CA PRO A 59 19.64 -23.52 -9.74
C PRO A 59 20.37 -23.08 -8.46
N GLN A 60 19.75 -22.16 -7.72
CA GLN A 60 20.23 -21.70 -6.41
C GLN A 60 19.42 -22.36 -5.29
N ARG A 61 20.00 -22.42 -4.09
CA ARG A 61 19.27 -22.75 -2.86
C ARG A 61 18.80 -21.44 -2.22
N VAL A 62 17.49 -21.29 -2.07
CA VAL A 62 16.88 -20.07 -1.53
C VAL A 62 16.11 -20.43 -0.27
N ILE A 63 16.41 -19.73 0.82
CA ILE A 63 15.62 -19.80 2.05
C ILE A 63 14.68 -18.59 2.06
N VAL A 64 13.39 -18.85 2.21
CA VAL A 64 12.36 -17.82 2.39
C VAL A 64 11.90 -17.86 3.84
N VAL A 65 12.05 -16.75 4.55
CA VAL A 65 11.61 -16.62 5.96
C VAL A 65 10.23 -15.96 5.99
N GLY A 66 9.24 -16.72 6.46
CA GLY A 66 7.83 -16.33 6.51
C GLY A 66 7.02 -16.82 5.31
N ALA A 67 5.93 -17.54 5.57
CA ALA A 67 4.93 -18.00 4.63
C ALA A 67 3.70 -17.07 4.57
N GLY A 68 3.93 -15.75 4.71
CA GLY A 68 2.97 -14.73 4.31
C GLY A 68 2.88 -14.58 2.79
N VAL A 69 1.98 -13.74 2.29
CA VAL A 69 1.76 -13.58 0.83
C VAL A 69 3.04 -13.23 0.05
N ALA A 70 3.92 -12.38 0.61
CA ALA A 70 5.20 -12.06 -0.01
C ALA A 70 6.11 -13.30 -0.14
N GLY A 71 6.33 -14.01 0.97
CA GLY A 71 7.18 -15.20 0.97
C GLY A 71 6.62 -16.33 0.10
N LEU A 72 5.32 -16.58 0.15
CA LEU A 72 4.65 -17.56 -0.72
C LEU A 72 4.80 -17.21 -2.20
N MET A 73 4.64 -15.92 -2.55
CA MET A 73 4.82 -15.46 -3.93
C MET A 73 6.26 -15.66 -4.41
N ALA A 74 7.25 -15.19 -3.62
CA ALA A 74 8.66 -15.34 -3.97
C ALA A 74 9.06 -16.81 -4.11
N ALA A 75 8.63 -17.65 -3.17
CA ALA A 75 8.89 -19.08 -3.20
C ALA A 75 8.27 -19.74 -4.44
N LYS A 76 7.03 -19.38 -4.78
CA LYS A 76 6.35 -19.89 -5.98
C LYS A 76 7.13 -19.58 -7.24
N VAL A 77 7.43 -18.31 -7.53
CA VAL A 77 8.07 -17.95 -8.82
C VAL A 77 9.50 -18.45 -8.92
N LEU A 78 10.25 -18.49 -7.81
CA LEU A 78 11.61 -19.04 -7.81
C LEU A 78 11.60 -20.56 -7.98
N SER A 79 10.66 -21.26 -7.34
CA SER A 79 10.49 -22.70 -7.52
C SER A 79 10.09 -23.03 -8.97
N ASP A 80 9.13 -22.29 -9.54
CA ASP A 80 8.68 -22.44 -10.93
C ASP A 80 9.84 -22.20 -11.93
N ALA A 81 10.75 -21.27 -11.61
CA ALA A 81 11.96 -21.02 -12.39
C ALA A 81 13.03 -22.12 -12.29
N GLY A 82 12.92 -23.04 -11.33
CA GLY A 82 13.84 -24.17 -11.12
C GLY A 82 14.82 -24.02 -9.96
N HIS A 83 14.68 -23.01 -9.09
CA HIS A 83 15.47 -22.92 -7.87
C HIS A 83 14.99 -23.92 -6.80
N LYS A 84 15.90 -24.32 -5.89
CA LYS A 84 15.56 -25.14 -4.73
C LYS A 84 15.18 -24.22 -3.57
N VAL A 85 13.88 -24.10 -3.30
CA VAL A 85 13.35 -23.20 -2.27
C VAL A 85 13.02 -23.96 -0.98
N THR A 86 13.32 -23.37 0.18
CA THR A 86 12.89 -23.83 1.51
C THR A 86 12.20 -22.69 2.22
N ILE A 87 10.96 -22.90 2.68
CA ILE A 87 10.19 -21.90 3.42
C ILE A 87 10.29 -22.23 4.91
N LEU A 88 10.63 -21.22 5.72
CA LEU A 88 10.64 -21.30 7.18
C LEU A 88 9.51 -20.42 7.71
N GLU A 89 8.46 -21.04 8.23
CA GLU A 89 7.32 -20.35 8.85
C GLU A 89 7.31 -20.63 10.35
N ALA A 90 7.07 -19.59 11.15
CA ALA A 90 7.07 -19.70 12.61
C ALA A 90 5.72 -20.18 13.15
N ALA A 91 4.62 -19.80 12.51
CA ALA A 91 3.28 -20.19 12.89
C ALA A 91 2.93 -21.61 12.42
N ASN A 92 1.89 -22.18 13.01
CA ASN A 92 1.29 -23.45 12.57
C ASN A 92 0.38 -23.30 11.33
N ARG A 93 0.47 -22.17 10.62
CA ARG A 93 -0.34 -21.86 9.44
C ARG A 93 0.42 -20.97 8.47
N ILE A 94 -0.01 -20.98 7.23
CA ILE A 94 0.46 -20.05 6.19
C ILE A 94 -0.51 -18.87 6.03
N GLY A 95 -0.13 -17.89 5.20
CA GLY A 95 -0.96 -16.74 4.83
C GLY A 95 -0.60 -15.44 5.57
N GLY A 96 0.06 -15.54 6.72
CA GLY A 96 0.45 -14.36 7.51
C GLY A 96 -0.77 -13.51 7.88
N ARG A 97 -0.75 -12.21 7.56
CA ARG A 97 -1.87 -11.28 7.85
C ARG A 97 -3.16 -11.57 7.06
N ILE A 98 -3.13 -12.47 6.08
CA ILE A 98 -4.32 -12.97 5.40
C ILE A 98 -4.83 -14.17 6.22
N LEU A 99 -5.99 -14.01 6.85
CA LEU A 99 -6.57 -15.01 7.74
C LEU A 99 -8.10 -14.97 7.66
N THR A 100 -8.69 -16.10 7.30
CA THR A 100 -10.14 -16.32 7.32
C THR A 100 -10.47 -17.24 8.49
N TYR A 101 -11.31 -16.77 9.41
CA TYR A 101 -11.97 -17.63 10.38
C TYR A 101 -13.09 -18.42 9.70
N ARG A 102 -13.20 -19.71 10.02
CA ARG A 102 -14.21 -20.61 9.48
C ARG A 102 -14.84 -21.35 10.65
N ASP A 103 -16.14 -21.18 10.83
CA ASP A 103 -16.92 -21.94 11.80
C ASP A 103 -17.50 -23.18 11.11
N GLU A 104 -16.95 -24.34 11.44
CA GLU A 104 -17.40 -25.63 10.88
C GLU A 104 -18.82 -26.02 11.29
N LYS A 105 -19.33 -25.48 12.41
CA LYS A 105 -20.68 -25.84 12.91
C LYS A 105 -21.78 -25.11 12.16
N THR A 106 -21.56 -23.83 11.89
CA THR A 106 -22.58 -22.95 11.27
C THR A 106 -22.32 -22.72 9.78
N GLY A 107 -21.12 -23.01 9.29
CA GLY A 107 -20.68 -22.71 7.92
C GLY A 107 -20.30 -21.25 7.70
N TRP A 108 -20.29 -20.42 8.75
CA TRP A 108 -19.95 -19.01 8.63
C TRP A 108 -18.45 -18.82 8.41
N ILE A 109 -18.13 -17.81 7.61
CA ILE A 109 -16.76 -17.36 7.36
C ILE A 109 -16.63 -15.89 7.74
N GLY A 110 -15.46 -15.52 8.25
CA GLY A 110 -15.14 -14.13 8.59
C GLY A 110 -13.68 -13.82 8.28
N GLU A 111 -13.44 -12.78 7.49
CA GLU A 111 -12.07 -12.30 7.25
C GLU A 111 -11.55 -11.54 8.48
N LEU A 112 -10.41 -11.97 9.01
CA LEU A 112 -9.73 -11.35 10.16
C LEU A 112 -8.56 -10.44 9.74
N GLY A 113 -8.39 -10.26 8.43
CA GLY A 113 -7.32 -9.45 7.84
C GLY A 113 -7.77 -8.79 6.54
N ALA A 114 -7.16 -9.18 5.42
CA ALA A 114 -7.54 -8.66 4.12
C ALA A 114 -8.97 -9.10 3.73
N MET A 115 -9.82 -8.14 3.33
CA MET A 115 -11.21 -8.42 2.94
C MET A 115 -11.62 -7.89 1.56
N ARG A 116 -10.76 -7.12 0.88
CA ARG A 116 -11.04 -6.58 -0.46
C ARG A 116 -9.79 -6.39 -1.31
N ILE A 117 -9.97 -6.47 -2.62
CA ILE A 117 -8.93 -6.24 -3.63
C ILE A 117 -9.43 -5.15 -4.59
N PRO A 118 -8.81 -3.96 -4.61
CA PRO A 118 -9.12 -2.92 -5.60
C PRO A 118 -8.99 -3.42 -7.04
N MET A 119 -9.80 -2.87 -7.96
CA MET A 119 -9.72 -3.22 -9.39
C MET A 119 -8.39 -2.80 -10.05
N SER A 120 -7.70 -1.80 -9.49
CA SER A 120 -6.38 -1.35 -9.95
C SER A 120 -5.25 -2.34 -9.66
N HIS A 121 -5.45 -3.27 -8.72
CA HIS A 121 -4.45 -4.27 -8.30
C HIS A 121 -4.36 -5.43 -9.30
N ARG A 122 -3.98 -5.12 -10.55
CA ARG A 122 -3.98 -6.05 -11.70
C ARG A 122 -3.14 -7.30 -11.44
N ILE A 123 -2.04 -7.20 -10.70
CA ILE A 123 -1.21 -8.36 -10.37
C ILE A 123 -2.00 -9.36 -9.54
N LEU A 124 -2.68 -8.91 -8.48
CA LEU A 124 -3.55 -9.79 -7.69
C LEU A 124 -4.72 -10.35 -8.50
N HIS A 125 -5.36 -9.56 -9.37
CA HIS A 125 -6.45 -10.06 -10.22
C HIS A 125 -5.98 -11.16 -11.18
N VAL A 126 -4.82 -10.99 -11.82
CA VAL A 126 -4.22 -12.03 -12.68
C VAL A 126 -3.83 -13.25 -11.85
N LEU A 127 -3.28 -13.07 -10.64
CA LEU A 127 -2.92 -14.15 -9.75
C LEU A 127 -4.15 -14.95 -9.28
N CYS A 128 -5.24 -14.29 -8.87
CA CYS A 128 -6.48 -14.96 -8.51
C CYS A 128 -7.01 -15.80 -9.67
N LYS A 129 -7.00 -15.25 -10.89
CA LYS A 129 -7.40 -15.97 -12.09
C LYS A 129 -6.51 -17.19 -12.38
N SER A 130 -5.18 -17.06 -12.26
CA SER A 130 -4.25 -18.16 -12.53
C SER A 130 -4.34 -19.28 -11.48
N LEU A 131 -4.77 -18.96 -10.26
CA LEU A 131 -5.06 -19.92 -9.20
C LEU A 131 -6.48 -20.50 -9.26
N GLY A 132 -7.31 -20.10 -10.24
CA GLY A 132 -8.69 -20.58 -10.37
C GLY A 132 -9.64 -20.06 -9.27
N LEU A 133 -9.32 -18.92 -8.66
CA LEU A 133 -10.14 -18.31 -7.61
C LEU A 133 -11.21 -17.41 -8.22
N ASN A 134 -12.44 -17.55 -7.72
CA ASN A 134 -13.54 -16.65 -8.07
C ASN A 134 -13.50 -15.38 -7.22
N LEU A 135 -13.79 -14.24 -7.84
CA LEU A 135 -13.90 -12.95 -7.16
C LEU A 135 -15.36 -12.52 -7.08
N THR A 136 -15.75 -11.99 -5.93
CA THR A 136 -17.08 -11.41 -5.68
C THR A 136 -16.95 -9.91 -5.46
N LYS A 137 -17.93 -9.15 -5.94
CA LYS A 137 -17.97 -7.70 -5.73
C LYS A 137 -18.13 -7.39 -4.23
N PHE A 138 -17.20 -6.62 -3.68
CA PHE A 138 -17.30 -6.05 -2.35
C PHE A 138 -18.04 -4.70 -2.44
N ILE A 139 -19.16 -4.55 -1.70
CA ILE A 139 -19.90 -3.28 -1.65
C ILE A 139 -19.22 -2.40 -0.63
N GLN A 140 -18.64 -1.31 -1.12
CA GLN A 140 -17.77 -0.50 -0.33
C GLN A 140 -18.50 0.63 0.41
N TYR A 141 -19.49 1.21 -0.27
CA TYR A 141 -20.33 2.27 0.25
C TYR A 141 -21.78 1.93 -0.06
N ASP A 142 -22.65 2.19 0.91
CA ASP A 142 -24.09 2.11 0.76
C ASP A 142 -24.69 3.45 1.21
N GLU A 143 -25.37 4.13 0.30
CA GLU A 143 -26.02 5.42 0.57
C GLU A 143 -27.14 5.29 1.60
N ASN A 144 -27.70 4.08 1.76
CA ASN A 144 -28.71 3.76 2.75
C ASN A 144 -28.10 3.35 4.09
N ALA A 145 -26.79 3.19 4.21
CA ALA A 145 -26.17 2.98 5.52
C ALA A 145 -26.26 4.25 6.39
N TRP A 146 -25.75 4.14 7.61
CA TRP A 146 -25.81 5.21 8.60
C TRP A 146 -24.41 5.74 8.89
N THR A 147 -24.31 7.06 9.02
CA THR A 147 -23.19 7.75 9.66
C THR A 147 -23.68 8.30 10.99
N GLN A 148 -22.93 8.05 12.06
CA GLN A 148 -23.22 8.58 13.39
C GLN A 148 -22.00 9.30 13.96
N VAL A 149 -22.18 10.57 14.32
CA VAL A 149 -21.17 11.42 14.95
C VAL A 149 -21.80 12.03 16.20
N GLY A 150 -21.25 11.70 17.38
CA GLY A 150 -21.90 12.03 18.66
C GLY A 150 -23.33 11.48 18.71
N ASP A 151 -24.28 12.36 19.04
CA ASP A 151 -25.71 12.03 19.10
C ASP A 151 -26.42 12.13 17.74
N MET A 152 -25.75 12.65 16.71
CA MET A 152 -26.33 12.82 15.38
C MET A 152 -26.16 11.55 14.55
N LYS A 153 -27.28 10.95 14.13
CA LYS A 153 -27.30 9.77 13.26
C LYS A 153 -28.07 10.07 11.98
N LEU A 154 -27.38 10.06 10.86
CA LEU A 154 -27.94 10.40 9.54
C LEU A 154 -27.70 9.27 8.54
N ARG A 155 -28.58 9.17 7.54
CA ARG A 155 -28.32 8.32 6.39
C ARG A 155 -27.19 8.90 5.56
N ASN A 156 -26.42 8.02 4.95
CA ASN A 156 -25.27 8.34 4.14
C ASN A 156 -25.59 9.30 2.98
N TYR A 157 -26.72 9.12 2.28
CA TYR A 157 -27.19 10.07 1.24
C TYR A 157 -27.47 11.49 1.77
N VAL A 158 -27.74 11.67 3.06
CA VAL A 158 -27.91 12.99 3.69
C VAL A 158 -26.54 13.61 3.92
N VAL A 159 -25.59 12.83 4.44
CA VAL A 159 -24.22 13.28 4.72
C VAL A 159 -23.48 13.69 3.44
N GLU A 160 -23.71 12.99 2.33
CA GLU A 160 -23.12 13.38 1.03
C GLU A 160 -23.61 14.73 0.54
N LYS A 161 -24.86 15.11 0.84
CA LYS A 161 -25.47 16.35 0.32
C LYS A 161 -25.38 17.52 1.28
N MET A 162 -25.41 17.25 2.58
CA MET A 162 -25.53 18.24 3.66
C MET A 162 -24.77 17.75 4.90
N PRO A 163 -23.44 17.59 4.84
CA PRO A 163 -22.66 17.06 5.97
C PRO A 163 -22.73 17.96 7.20
N GLU A 164 -23.01 19.25 7.05
CA GLU A 164 -23.19 20.19 8.16
C GLU A 164 -24.34 19.79 9.11
N LYS A 165 -25.29 18.96 8.65
CA LYS A 165 -26.34 18.39 9.52
C LYS A 165 -25.81 17.45 10.60
N LEU A 166 -24.55 17.01 10.50
CA LEU A 166 -23.88 16.28 11.58
C LEU A 166 -23.42 17.21 12.72
N GLY A 167 -23.61 18.53 12.60
CA GLY A 167 -23.27 19.51 13.64
C GLY A 167 -21.92 20.22 13.44
N TYR A 168 -21.30 20.07 12.28
CA TYR A 168 -20.06 20.78 11.94
C TYR A 168 -20.34 22.20 11.45
N ASP A 169 -19.69 23.19 12.06
CA ASP A 169 -19.74 24.59 11.62
C ASP A 169 -18.80 24.84 10.43
N LEU A 170 -19.20 24.31 9.26
CA LEU A 170 -18.44 24.42 8.02
C LEU A 170 -18.48 25.86 7.45
N ARG A 171 -17.44 26.27 6.75
CA ARG A 171 -17.43 27.57 6.04
C ARG A 171 -18.38 27.56 4.84
N PRO A 172 -18.82 28.73 4.33
CA PRO A 172 -19.74 28.80 3.19
C PRO A 172 -19.29 28.02 1.94
N GLN A 173 -17.97 27.96 1.68
CA GLN A 173 -17.39 27.22 0.55
C GLN A 173 -17.32 25.70 0.78
N GLU A 174 -17.48 25.22 2.02
CA GLU A 174 -17.41 23.82 2.40
C GLU A 174 -18.80 23.19 2.56
N LYS A 175 -19.83 23.99 2.85
CA LYS A 175 -21.22 23.53 3.02
C LYS A 175 -21.79 22.95 1.73
N GLY A 176 -22.65 21.94 1.87
CA GLY A 176 -23.34 21.34 0.72
C GLY A 176 -22.48 20.49 -0.21
N HIS A 177 -21.22 20.25 0.16
CA HIS A 177 -20.28 19.39 -0.57
C HIS A 177 -20.07 18.07 0.17
N ALA A 178 -19.97 16.96 -0.56
CA ALA A 178 -19.69 15.68 0.08
C ALA A 178 -18.32 15.71 0.78
N PRO A 179 -18.09 14.91 1.84
CA PRO A 179 -16.78 14.82 2.49
C PRO A 179 -15.63 14.55 1.50
N GLU A 180 -15.86 13.70 0.48
CA GLU A 180 -14.88 13.44 -0.57
C GLU A 180 -14.56 14.71 -1.38
N ASP A 181 -15.58 15.50 -1.76
CA ASP A 181 -15.39 16.74 -2.50
C ASP A 181 -14.61 17.77 -1.67
N ILE A 182 -14.89 17.87 -0.36
CA ILE A 182 -14.15 18.73 0.57
C ILE A 182 -12.68 18.32 0.63
N PHE A 183 -12.39 17.01 0.65
CA PHE A 183 -11.01 16.53 0.59
C PHE A 183 -10.34 16.87 -0.75
N GLN A 184 -11.04 16.68 -1.87
CA GLN A 184 -10.51 17.05 -3.20
C GLN A 184 -10.23 18.55 -3.34
N MET A 185 -11.06 19.42 -2.73
CA MET A 185 -10.80 20.86 -2.69
C MET A 185 -9.44 21.16 -2.06
N ALA A 186 -9.07 20.48 -0.98
CA ALA A 186 -7.78 20.63 -0.32
C ALA A 186 -6.61 20.18 -1.22
N LEU A 187 -6.81 19.13 -2.02
CA LEU A 187 -5.77 18.56 -2.88
C LEU A 187 -5.40 19.43 -4.10
N ASN A 188 -6.25 20.40 -4.47
CA ASN A 188 -5.99 21.30 -5.60
C ASN A 188 -4.62 21.97 -5.53
N LYS A 189 -4.18 22.38 -4.33
CA LYS A 189 -2.87 22.99 -4.13
C LYS A 189 -1.73 22.00 -4.41
N ALA A 190 -1.87 20.76 -3.97
CA ALA A 190 -0.88 19.71 -4.23
C ALA A 190 -0.81 19.37 -5.73
N ILE A 191 -1.94 19.36 -6.43
CA ILE A 191 -1.98 19.19 -7.90
C ILE A 191 -1.19 20.30 -8.60
N ILE A 192 -1.38 21.56 -8.19
CA ILE A 192 -0.64 22.70 -8.71
C ILE A 192 0.86 22.54 -8.44
N ASP A 193 1.22 22.11 -7.23
CA ASP A 193 2.62 21.89 -6.87
C ASP A 193 3.26 20.81 -7.73
N ILE A 194 2.60 19.67 -7.95
CA ILE A 194 3.08 18.62 -8.86
C ILE A 194 3.37 19.19 -10.25
N LYS A 195 2.44 19.97 -10.82
CA LYS A 195 2.62 20.60 -12.14
C LYS A 195 3.78 21.61 -12.16
N LYS A 196 4.00 22.34 -11.07
CA LYS A 196 5.03 23.39 -10.97
C LYS A 196 6.44 22.84 -10.73
N MET A 197 6.60 21.84 -9.87
CA MET A 197 7.92 21.37 -9.41
C MET A 197 8.26 19.94 -9.83
N GLY A 198 7.32 19.21 -10.43
CA GLY A 198 7.46 17.80 -10.82
C GLY A 198 7.34 16.83 -9.65
N CYS A 199 7.06 15.55 -9.96
CA CYS A 199 6.75 14.52 -8.98
C CYS A 199 7.80 14.41 -7.86
N ARG A 200 9.09 14.27 -8.20
CA ARG A 200 10.15 14.02 -7.20
C ARG A 200 10.23 15.11 -6.12
N LYS A 201 10.17 16.38 -6.53
CA LYS A 201 10.21 17.51 -5.58
C LYS A 201 8.90 17.63 -4.80
N ALA A 202 7.76 17.42 -5.47
CA ALA A 202 6.45 17.46 -4.84
C ALA A 202 6.30 16.37 -3.77
N MET A 203 6.66 15.11 -4.07
CA MET A 203 6.57 14.01 -3.09
C MET A 203 7.46 14.27 -1.86
N ARG A 204 8.69 14.78 -2.06
CA ARG A 204 9.57 15.18 -0.94
C ARG A 204 9.01 16.33 -0.10
N LYS A 205 8.25 17.24 -0.72
CA LYS A 205 7.54 18.30 0.00
C LYS A 205 6.40 17.70 0.83
N PHE A 206 5.57 16.86 0.21
CA PHE A 206 4.41 16.25 0.86
C PHE A 206 4.80 15.33 2.00
N ASP A 207 5.93 14.64 1.90
CA ASP A 207 6.39 13.73 2.95
C ASP A 207 6.84 14.45 4.24
N LYS A 208 7.21 15.73 4.14
CA LYS A 208 7.61 16.55 5.29
C LYS A 208 6.43 17.11 6.08
N LEU A 209 5.22 17.05 5.52
CA LEU A 209 4.01 17.54 6.15
C LEU A 209 3.23 16.37 6.74
N THR A 210 2.62 16.57 7.91
CA THR A 210 1.55 15.68 8.32
C THR A 210 0.28 15.96 7.51
N LEU A 211 -0.64 14.99 7.41
CA LEU A 211 -1.91 15.21 6.73
C LEU A 211 -2.69 16.39 7.35
N LEU A 212 -2.74 16.50 8.67
CA LEU A 212 -3.50 17.57 9.33
C LEU A 212 -2.88 18.94 9.07
N GLU A 213 -1.55 19.06 9.16
CA GLU A 213 -0.85 20.29 8.81
C GLU A 213 -1.11 20.70 7.35
N TYR A 214 -1.09 19.73 6.43
CA TYR A 214 -1.41 20.00 5.04
C TYR A 214 -2.85 20.51 4.89
N LEU A 215 -3.84 19.80 5.44
CA LEU A 215 -5.26 20.15 5.29
C LEU A 215 -5.57 21.55 5.82
N LEU A 216 -5.05 21.91 6.99
CA LEU A 216 -5.34 23.20 7.62
C LEU A 216 -4.56 24.35 6.97
N ASN A 217 -3.30 24.13 6.58
CA ASN A 217 -2.43 25.21 6.11
C ASN A 217 -2.42 25.33 4.57
N GLU A 218 -2.03 24.27 3.86
CA GLU A 218 -1.86 24.32 2.40
C GLU A 218 -3.14 24.03 1.64
N GLY A 219 -3.94 23.08 2.14
CA GLY A 219 -5.27 22.76 1.66
C GLY A 219 -6.32 23.78 2.07
N ASN A 220 -5.98 24.66 3.02
CA ASN A 220 -6.82 25.76 3.51
C ASN A 220 -8.24 25.28 3.87
N LEU A 221 -8.37 24.15 4.58
CA LEU A 221 -9.65 23.71 5.15
C LEU A 221 -9.85 24.31 6.54
N SER A 222 -11.12 24.49 6.94
CA SER A 222 -11.45 24.82 8.32
C SER A 222 -11.18 23.65 9.27
N GLN A 223 -10.97 23.93 10.56
CA GLN A 223 -10.85 22.89 11.57
C GLN A 223 -12.12 21.99 11.63
N PRO A 224 -13.36 22.52 11.56
CA PRO A 224 -14.56 21.69 11.45
C PRO A 224 -14.58 20.79 10.22
N ALA A 225 -14.12 21.29 9.05
CA ALA A 225 -14.01 20.46 7.86
C ALA A 225 -12.97 19.34 8.03
N ALA A 226 -11.79 19.64 8.60
CA ALA A 226 -10.81 18.60 8.90
C ALA A 226 -11.39 17.54 9.85
N ASN A 227 -12.09 17.94 10.92
CA ASN A 227 -12.73 17.01 11.85
C ASN A 227 -13.80 16.13 11.16
N LEU A 228 -14.63 16.73 10.29
CA LEU A 228 -15.60 15.99 9.48
C LEU A 228 -14.92 14.89 8.64
N LEU A 229 -13.82 15.21 7.97
CA LEU A 229 -13.04 14.23 7.21
C LEU A 229 -12.44 13.15 8.12
N GLY A 230 -12.05 13.53 9.34
CA GLY A 230 -11.60 12.61 10.37
C GLY A 230 -12.66 11.57 10.69
N ASP A 231 -13.83 12.03 11.10
CA ASP A 231 -14.88 11.17 11.63
C ASP A 231 -15.60 10.36 10.53
N VAL A 232 -15.86 10.97 9.37
CA VAL A 232 -16.66 10.33 8.31
C VAL A 232 -15.81 9.50 7.34
N MET A 233 -14.56 9.91 7.09
CA MET A 233 -13.67 9.25 6.13
C MET A 233 -12.48 8.55 6.81
N SER A 234 -12.47 8.47 8.14
CA SER A 234 -11.38 7.89 8.94
C SER A 234 -10.01 8.53 8.66
N LYS A 235 -9.99 9.83 8.31
CA LYS A 235 -8.74 10.56 8.07
C LYS A 235 -7.99 10.87 9.37
N ASP A 236 -8.65 10.79 10.52
CA ASP A 236 -8.10 10.97 11.86
C ASP A 236 -6.89 10.05 12.10
N ARG A 237 -6.97 8.82 11.58
CA ARG A 237 -5.89 7.82 11.65
C ARG A 237 -4.64 8.22 10.88
N PHE A 238 -4.77 9.15 9.94
CA PHE A 238 -3.68 9.67 9.11
C PHE A 238 -3.26 11.09 9.50
N PHE A 239 -3.99 11.81 10.35
CA PHE A 239 -3.71 13.22 10.67
C PHE A 239 -2.28 13.50 11.12
N HIS A 240 -1.68 12.58 11.89
CA HIS A 240 -0.32 12.68 12.41
C HIS A 240 0.70 11.91 11.55
N ARG A 241 0.29 11.38 10.40
CA ARG A 241 1.15 10.66 9.44
C ARG A 241 1.54 11.60 8.30
N SER A 242 2.60 11.22 7.58
CA SER A 242 3.01 11.88 6.33
C SER A 242 1.81 12.06 5.39
N PHE A 243 1.65 13.28 4.85
CA PHE A 243 0.63 13.58 3.86
C PHE A 243 0.82 12.72 2.60
N LEU A 244 2.06 12.40 2.24
CA LEU A 244 2.36 11.48 1.14
C LEU A 244 1.79 10.07 1.40
N GLU A 245 1.89 9.55 2.62
CA GLU A 245 1.28 8.28 2.99
C GLU A 245 -0.25 8.35 2.93
N ALA A 246 -0.84 9.46 3.38
CA ALA A 246 -2.28 9.67 3.26
C ALA A 246 -2.75 9.73 1.79
N LEU A 247 -1.96 10.33 0.89
CA LEU A 247 -2.23 10.35 -0.55
C LEU A 247 -2.16 8.94 -1.16
N ARG A 248 -1.10 8.18 -0.84
CA ARG A 248 -0.93 6.79 -1.26
C ARG A 248 -2.11 5.91 -0.84
N ALA A 249 -2.52 6.04 0.42
CA ALA A 249 -3.71 5.37 0.92
C ALA A 249 -4.94 5.84 0.15
N HIS A 250 -5.12 7.15 -0.02
CA HIS A 250 -6.31 7.70 -0.66
C HIS A 250 -6.46 7.32 -2.15
N GLY A 251 -5.41 7.31 -2.97
CA GLY A 251 -5.50 6.90 -4.38
C GLY A 251 -5.99 5.46 -4.56
N SER A 252 -5.68 4.60 -3.58
CA SER A 252 -6.20 3.23 -3.53
C SER A 252 -7.71 3.18 -3.20
N LEU A 253 -8.27 4.28 -2.66
CA LEU A 253 -9.60 4.36 -2.05
C LEU A 253 -10.58 5.33 -2.72
N SER A 254 -10.13 6.30 -3.51
CA SER A 254 -10.94 7.48 -3.87
C SER A 254 -11.88 7.33 -5.07
N ASP A 255 -11.78 6.25 -5.85
CA ASP A 255 -12.76 5.99 -6.93
C ASP A 255 -14.14 5.69 -6.29
N ARG A 256 -15.25 6.16 -6.88
CA ARG A 256 -16.64 5.94 -6.40
C ARG A 256 -17.00 4.45 -6.26
N LEU A 257 -16.18 3.56 -6.83
CA LEU A 257 -16.25 2.10 -6.67
C LEU A 257 -15.23 1.51 -5.67
N ARG A 258 -14.45 2.33 -4.94
CA ARG A 258 -13.22 1.94 -4.21
C ARG A 258 -13.07 2.50 -2.77
N GLN A 259 -14.07 3.09 -2.13
CA GLN A 259 -13.90 3.77 -0.83
C GLN A 259 -13.81 2.95 0.47
N GLY A 260 -12.65 2.47 0.93
CA GLY A 260 -12.57 2.06 2.35
C GLY A 260 -11.21 2.08 3.05
N GLY A 261 -11.19 2.38 4.34
CA GLY A 261 -9.96 2.40 5.14
C GLY A 261 -9.49 1.03 5.66
N PHE A 262 -8.19 0.93 5.94
CA PHE A 262 -7.58 0.04 6.94
C PHE A 262 -6.52 0.82 7.72
N VAL A 263 -6.16 0.27 8.89
CA VAL A 263 -5.08 0.77 9.73
C VAL A 263 -3.73 0.58 9.03
N VAL A 264 -3.02 1.68 8.81
CA VAL A 264 -1.63 1.68 8.35
C VAL A 264 -0.76 2.13 9.50
N GLN A 265 0.19 1.29 9.89
CA GLN A 265 1.30 1.68 10.76
C GLN A 265 2.56 1.71 9.89
N PRO A 266 3.05 2.89 9.45
CA PRO A 266 4.35 2.97 8.80
C PRO A 266 5.46 2.60 9.81
N PRO A 267 6.60 2.05 9.34
CA PRO A 267 7.77 1.75 10.15
C PRO A 267 8.58 3.01 10.51
N THR A 268 7.96 4.18 10.63
CA THR A 268 8.63 5.40 11.12
C THR A 268 8.88 5.32 12.63
N LEU A 269 9.66 4.33 13.03
CA LEU A 269 10.45 4.32 14.26
C LEU A 269 11.92 4.65 13.96
N TRP A 270 12.31 4.67 12.68
CA TRP A 270 13.62 5.14 12.24
C TRP A 270 13.46 6.47 11.52
N ARG A 271 13.26 7.56 12.29
CA ARG A 271 13.78 8.84 11.81
C ARG A 271 15.27 8.59 11.59
N ALA A 272 15.71 8.61 10.34
CA ALA A 272 17.10 8.86 10.03
C ALA A 272 17.48 10.09 10.87
N LYS A 273 18.31 9.87 11.90
CA LYS A 273 19.03 10.99 12.51
C LYS A 273 19.73 11.71 11.35
N GLU A 274 19.79 13.03 11.42
CA GLU A 274 20.51 13.84 10.42
C GLU A 274 21.84 13.14 10.05
N GLY A 275 21.98 12.78 8.77
CA GLY A 275 23.17 12.10 8.24
C GLY A 275 23.02 10.66 7.76
N TRP A 276 21.88 9.98 7.97
CA TRP A 276 21.64 8.66 7.37
C TRP A 276 20.89 8.80 6.04
N GLU A 277 21.48 8.31 4.94
CA GLU A 277 20.78 8.17 3.66
C GLU A 277 19.59 7.21 3.80
N GLU A 278 18.46 7.56 3.17
CA GLU A 278 17.27 6.71 3.11
C GLU A 278 17.64 5.39 2.41
N PHE A 279 17.64 4.28 3.14
CA PHE A 279 18.00 2.98 2.59
C PHE A 279 16.89 2.47 1.67
N ASP A 280 17.21 2.23 0.40
CA ASP A 280 16.28 1.62 -0.54
C ASP A 280 16.15 0.12 -0.21
N TRP A 281 15.04 -0.28 0.40
CA TRP A 281 14.76 -1.68 0.75
C TRP A 281 14.62 -2.61 -0.46
N THR A 282 14.61 -2.09 -1.69
CA THR A 282 14.69 -2.90 -2.90
C THR A 282 16.13 -3.38 -3.17
N ASP A 283 17.14 -2.74 -2.59
CA ASP A 283 18.53 -3.16 -2.69
C ASP A 283 18.83 -4.32 -1.71
N PRO A 284 19.40 -5.42 -2.19
CA PRO A 284 19.76 -6.53 -1.32
C PRO A 284 20.99 -6.22 -0.46
N TYR A 285 21.01 -6.76 0.77
CA TYR A 285 22.21 -6.78 1.60
C TYR A 285 22.96 -8.10 1.38
N GLY A 286 23.92 -8.09 0.45
CA GLY A 286 24.66 -9.28 0.05
C GLY A 286 23.75 -10.34 -0.57
N ARG A 287 23.48 -11.43 0.17
CA ARG A 287 22.55 -12.51 -0.25
C ARG A 287 21.18 -12.43 0.43
N ILE A 288 20.90 -11.34 1.13
CA ILE A 288 19.65 -11.09 1.83
C ILE A 288 18.80 -10.16 0.98
N TYR A 289 17.60 -10.63 0.63
CA TYR A 289 16.62 -9.88 -0.16
C TYR A 289 15.40 -9.59 0.70
N PHE A 290 14.92 -8.36 0.66
CA PHE A 290 13.77 -7.93 1.44
C PHE A 290 12.50 -7.99 0.58
N ALA A 291 11.48 -8.66 1.11
CA ALA A 291 10.16 -8.74 0.50
C ALA A 291 9.09 -8.65 1.58
N GLY A 292 8.08 -7.84 1.32
CA GLY A 292 7.01 -7.52 2.26
C GLY A 292 6.33 -6.21 1.91
N GLU A 293 5.19 -5.93 2.55
CA GLU A 293 4.44 -4.70 2.29
C GLU A 293 5.16 -3.45 2.86
N HIS A 294 6.05 -3.61 3.84
CA HIS A 294 6.89 -2.51 4.35
C HIS A 294 8.18 -2.27 3.55
N THR A 295 8.48 -3.09 2.55
CA THR A 295 9.71 -2.97 1.73
C THR A 295 9.43 -2.30 0.38
N ALA A 296 8.20 -1.82 0.17
CA ALA A 296 7.74 -1.14 -1.04
C ALA A 296 6.52 -0.26 -0.72
N TYR A 297 6.10 0.55 -1.69
CA TYR A 297 4.93 1.41 -1.59
C TYR A 297 3.81 0.99 -2.57
N PRO A 298 2.56 1.41 -2.33
CA PRO A 298 2.04 1.98 -1.09
C PRO A 298 1.89 0.92 0.02
N HIS A 299 2.05 1.32 1.28
CA HIS A 299 1.83 0.43 2.43
C HIS A 299 0.35 0.03 2.60
N GLY A 300 0.10 -1.02 3.39
CA GLY A 300 -1.24 -1.48 3.76
C GLY A 300 -1.92 -2.45 2.78
N TRP A 301 -1.28 -2.82 1.67
CA TRP A 301 -1.90 -3.64 0.63
C TRP A 301 -1.16 -4.95 0.32
N MET A 302 -1.94 -5.99 0.04
CA MET A 302 -1.43 -7.28 -0.46
C MET A 302 -0.63 -7.13 -1.77
N GLU A 303 -1.08 -6.26 -2.68
CA GLU A 303 -0.42 -6.01 -3.97
C GLU A 303 1.03 -5.58 -3.76
N THR A 304 1.29 -4.72 -2.77
CA THR A 304 2.63 -4.24 -2.44
C THR A 304 3.54 -5.34 -1.93
N ALA A 305 3.04 -6.22 -1.06
CA ALA A 305 3.76 -7.41 -0.61
C ALA A 305 4.09 -8.37 -1.78
N VAL A 306 3.16 -8.52 -2.73
CA VAL A 306 3.37 -9.35 -3.93
C VAL A 306 4.40 -8.71 -4.87
N LYS A 307 4.30 -7.40 -5.14
CA LYS A 307 5.26 -6.67 -5.98
C LYS A 307 6.69 -6.78 -5.45
N SER A 308 6.91 -6.53 -4.16
CA SER A 308 8.26 -6.61 -3.57
C SER A 308 8.81 -8.04 -3.60
N ALA A 309 7.97 -9.06 -3.41
CA ALA A 309 8.36 -10.45 -3.58
C ALA A 309 8.78 -10.78 -5.02
N LEU A 310 8.04 -10.28 -6.01
CA LEU A 310 8.39 -10.46 -7.42
C LEU A 310 9.71 -9.77 -7.77
N ARG A 311 9.95 -8.55 -7.28
CA ARG A 311 11.24 -7.84 -7.45
C ARG A 311 12.40 -8.64 -6.89
N ALA A 312 12.28 -9.12 -5.65
CA ALA A 312 13.29 -9.95 -5.01
C ALA A 312 13.57 -11.22 -5.84
N ALA A 313 12.51 -11.89 -6.33
CA ALA A 313 12.65 -13.08 -7.14
C ALA A 313 13.29 -12.82 -8.51
N VAL A 314 12.93 -11.72 -9.18
CA VAL A 314 13.58 -11.27 -10.43
C VAL A 314 15.07 -11.05 -10.20
N SER A 315 15.45 -10.38 -9.11
CA SER A 315 16.85 -10.11 -8.76
C SER A 315 17.63 -11.41 -8.52
N ILE A 316 17.09 -12.33 -7.71
CA ILE A 316 17.69 -13.65 -7.44
C ILE A 316 17.87 -14.46 -8.74
N ASN A 317 16.86 -14.49 -9.60
CA ASN A 317 16.92 -15.24 -10.86
C ASN A 317 17.89 -14.60 -11.87
N GLY A 318 17.94 -13.26 -11.91
CA GLY A 318 18.82 -12.47 -12.79
C GLY A 318 20.31 -12.70 -12.52
N GLN A 319 20.70 -12.95 -11.26
CA GLN A 319 22.09 -13.29 -10.90
C GLN A 319 22.59 -14.59 -11.53
N THR A 320 21.69 -15.44 -12.04
CA THR A 320 22.07 -16.68 -12.74
C THR A 320 22.42 -16.47 -14.21
N HIS A 321 22.14 -15.28 -14.76
CA HIS A 321 22.35 -14.92 -16.17
C HIS A 321 23.55 -14.00 -16.43
N SER A 322 24.23 -13.46 -15.40
CA SER A 322 25.49 -12.73 -15.60
C SER A 322 26.70 -13.68 -15.61
N PRO A 323 27.53 -13.67 -16.67
CA PRO A 323 28.87 -14.22 -16.58
C PRO A 323 29.70 -13.41 -15.58
N ILE A 324 30.61 -14.11 -14.91
CA ILE A 324 31.53 -13.60 -13.90
C ILE A 324 32.30 -12.39 -14.46
N ASN A 325 32.04 -11.20 -13.91
CA ASN A 325 33.03 -10.14 -13.80
C ASN A 325 32.64 -9.20 -12.65
N SER A 326 32.59 -9.74 -11.44
CA SER A 326 32.32 -9.00 -10.20
C SER A 326 33.61 -8.64 -9.45
N GLN A 327 34.67 -8.27 -10.17
CA GLN A 327 35.88 -7.70 -9.57
C GLN A 327 36.18 -6.25 -9.98
N GLU A 328 35.44 -5.66 -10.93
CA GLU A 328 35.70 -4.26 -11.35
C GLU A 328 34.80 -3.22 -10.68
N GLN A 329 33.69 -3.62 -10.02
CA GLN A 329 32.77 -2.65 -9.38
C GLN A 329 33.09 -2.31 -7.92
N SER A 330 33.92 -3.09 -7.23
CA SER A 330 34.39 -2.74 -5.88
C SER A 330 35.60 -1.79 -5.91
N LEU A 331 36.40 -1.79 -6.97
CA LEU A 331 37.63 -0.99 -7.05
C LEU A 331 37.39 0.50 -7.42
N HIS A 332 36.21 0.84 -7.95
CA HIS A 332 35.87 2.21 -8.33
C HIS A 332 35.19 3.04 -7.24
N LYS A 333 34.74 2.44 -6.13
CA LYS A 333 34.23 3.19 -4.97
C LYS A 333 35.31 3.59 -3.96
N GLU A 334 36.44 2.88 -3.92
CA GLU A 334 37.56 3.20 -3.01
C GLU A 334 38.50 4.30 -3.51
N LYS A 335 38.49 4.63 -4.82
CA LYS A 335 39.39 5.66 -5.39
C LYS A 335 38.81 7.07 -5.47
N ALA A 336 37.56 7.28 -5.05
CA ALA A 336 36.90 8.59 -5.13
C ALA A 336 36.86 9.35 -3.78
N LEU A 337 37.52 8.85 -2.75
CA LEU A 337 37.50 9.44 -1.41
C LEU A 337 38.92 9.63 -0.85
N HIS A 338 39.84 10.23 -1.60
CA HIS A 338 41.08 10.77 -1.04
C HIS A 338 41.66 11.88 -1.93
N THR A 339 41.14 13.09 -1.77
CA THR A 339 41.88 14.35 -1.92
C THR A 339 41.12 15.42 -1.15
N GLU A 340 41.57 15.71 0.07
CA GLU A 340 41.94 17.05 0.57
C GLU A 340 42.18 16.98 2.09
N ASP A 341 43.08 17.85 2.54
CA ASP A 341 43.90 17.77 3.75
C ASP A 341 43.12 17.83 5.07
N GLU A 342 43.46 16.95 6.03
CA GLU A 342 43.38 17.22 7.47
C GLU A 342 44.28 16.24 8.27
N GLU A 343 45.05 16.78 9.22
CA GLU A 343 46.04 16.04 10.03
C GLU A 343 45.41 14.93 10.91
N PRO A 344 46.07 13.78 11.11
CA PRO A 344 45.49 12.67 11.84
C PRO A 344 45.55 12.86 13.35
N VAL A 345 44.38 13.03 13.98
CA VAL A 345 44.20 12.80 15.42
C VAL A 345 44.27 11.30 15.69
N ARG A 346 45.31 10.85 16.41
CA ARG A 346 45.47 9.46 16.84
C ARG A 346 44.40 9.10 17.88
N VAL A 347 43.53 8.15 17.56
CA VAL A 347 42.69 7.45 18.55
C VAL A 347 43.22 6.02 18.70
N ALA A 348 43.55 5.67 19.94
CA ALA A 348 44.16 4.39 20.30
C ALA A 348 43.20 3.21 20.06
N GLU A 349 43.70 2.17 19.40
CA GLU A 349 43.03 0.88 19.28
C GLU A 349 43.10 0.13 20.62
N GLY A 350 41.93 -0.05 21.25
CA GLY A 350 41.72 -1.01 22.33
C GLY A 350 40.90 -2.19 21.82
N PRO A 351 41.21 -3.45 22.21
CA PRO A 351 40.52 -4.62 21.71
C PRO A 351 39.07 -4.68 22.22
N VAL A 352 38.11 -4.83 21.31
CA VAL A 352 36.71 -5.07 21.65
C VAL A 352 36.50 -6.57 21.79
N ASP A 353 36.36 -7.03 23.03
CA ASP A 353 36.04 -8.42 23.39
C ASP A 353 34.53 -8.68 23.19
N CYS A 354 34.19 -9.57 22.26
CA CYS A 354 32.83 -10.03 22.02
C CYS A 354 32.56 -11.32 22.80
N GLN A 355 32.07 -11.21 24.04
CA GLN A 355 31.51 -12.36 24.77
C GLN A 355 29.98 -12.47 24.61
N PRO A 356 29.43 -13.70 24.50
CA PRO A 356 28.00 -13.93 24.34
C PRO A 356 27.27 -13.96 25.68
N LEU A 357 26.45 -12.96 25.97
CA LEU A 357 25.50 -13.01 27.08
C LEU A 357 24.16 -13.62 26.61
N CYS A 358 24.15 -14.94 26.44
CA CYS A 358 22.94 -15.75 26.50
C CYS A 358 22.91 -16.45 27.87
N LYS A 359 22.26 -15.83 28.86
CA LYS A 359 21.80 -16.55 30.06
C LYS A 359 20.28 -16.61 30.03
N SER A 360 19.76 -17.83 29.91
CA SER A 360 18.36 -18.18 30.03
C SER A 360 17.79 -17.70 31.36
N GLN A 361 16.75 -16.86 31.32
CA GLN A 361 15.82 -16.71 32.43
C GLN A 361 14.45 -17.22 31.97
N THR A 362 14.08 -18.37 32.50
CA THR A 362 12.72 -18.94 32.44
C THR A 362 11.81 -18.11 33.34
N ALA A 363 11.14 -17.11 32.78
CA ALA A 363 10.03 -16.43 33.44
C ALA A 363 8.75 -17.26 33.25
N LYS A 364 8.33 -17.98 34.29
CA LYS A 364 6.99 -18.56 34.40
C LYS A 364 5.99 -17.43 34.64
N THR A 365 5.24 -17.02 33.63
CA THR A 365 4.08 -16.14 33.80
C THR A 365 2.87 -16.98 34.23
N THR A 366 2.47 -16.83 35.50
CA THR A 366 1.22 -17.38 36.06
C THR A 366 0.12 -16.34 35.86
N TYR A 367 -0.99 -16.72 35.23
CA TYR A 367 -2.18 -15.86 35.08
C TYR A 367 -3.03 -15.91 36.37
N PRO A 368 -3.36 -14.78 37.01
CA PRO A 368 -4.35 -14.77 38.08
C PRO A 368 -5.77 -14.81 37.49
N SER A 369 -6.52 -15.82 37.89
CA SER A 369 -7.91 -16.07 37.51
C SER A 369 -8.86 -15.59 38.61
N THR A 370 -9.21 -14.30 38.64
CA THR A 370 -10.38 -13.82 39.41
C THR A 370 -10.81 -12.43 38.98
N LEU A 371 -11.86 -12.36 38.16
CA LEU A 371 -12.82 -11.25 38.16
C LEU A 371 -14.23 -11.86 38.08
N ARG A 372 -14.79 -12.20 39.25
CA ARG A 372 -16.23 -12.43 39.43
C ARG A 372 -16.89 -11.07 39.56
N GLY A 373 -17.54 -10.61 38.49
CA GLY A 373 -18.56 -9.56 38.57
C GLY A 373 -19.88 -10.17 39.03
N THR A 374 -20.35 -9.76 40.20
CA THR A 374 -21.68 -10.09 40.74
C THR A 374 -22.75 -9.32 39.97
N ALA A 375 -23.54 -10.03 39.15
CA ALA A 375 -24.79 -9.51 38.62
C ALA A 375 -25.94 -9.93 39.55
N THR A 376 -26.59 -8.96 40.18
CA THR A 376 -27.84 -9.14 40.93
C THR A 376 -29.02 -9.24 39.96
N PRO A 377 -29.90 -10.26 40.06
CA PRO A 377 -31.12 -10.33 39.27
C PRO A 377 -32.27 -9.71 40.06
N ASN A 378 -32.85 -8.62 39.55
CA ASN A 378 -34.19 -8.16 39.93
C ASN A 378 -34.74 -7.26 38.82
N ALA A 379 -35.48 -7.86 37.88
CA ALA A 379 -36.52 -7.17 37.12
C ALA A 379 -37.39 -8.23 36.44
N THR A 380 -38.59 -8.39 36.99
CA THR A 380 -39.73 -9.16 36.50
C THR A 380 -40.04 -8.85 35.03
N SER A 381 -40.10 -9.90 34.21
CA SER A 381 -40.68 -9.89 32.88
C SER A 381 -42.20 -9.83 32.96
N GLN A 382 -42.80 -8.73 32.48
CA GLN A 382 -44.16 -8.72 31.99
C GLN A 382 -44.12 -8.56 30.47
N THR A 383 -44.59 -9.58 29.79
CA THR A 383 -44.95 -9.59 28.36
C THR A 383 -46.12 -8.65 28.10
N PRO A 384 -46.23 -8.13 26.87
CA PRO A 384 -47.52 -8.17 26.20
C PRO A 384 -47.46 -8.84 24.84
N GLU A 385 -48.47 -9.68 24.62
CA GLU A 385 -48.92 -10.23 23.34
C GLU A 385 -49.35 -9.08 22.41
N TYR A 386 -48.84 -9.06 21.16
CA TYR A 386 -49.56 -9.35 19.92
C TYR A 386 -48.62 -9.19 18.71
#